data_AF-A0A1C4ZPU4-F1
#
_entry.id   AF-A0A1C4ZPU4-F1
#
_cell.length_a   1.000
_cell.length_b   1.000
_cell.length_c   1.000
_cell.angle_alpha   90.00
_cell.angle_beta   90.00
_cell.angle_gamma   90.00
#
_symmetry.space_group_name_H-M   'P 1'
#
loop_
_entity.id
_entity.type
_entity.pdbx_description
1 polymer ?
#
loop_
_entity_poly.entity_id
_entity_poly.type
_entity_poly.pdbx_seq_one_letter_code
_entity_poly.pdbx_strand_id
1 'polypeptide(L)'
;MSRLPRGTVARALVALLTLAAAVLAGVVAAPAPALAAPNFKAPFPCGQRWTYGHHSAEVRQALDFVRADGGITGGTPQVASAAGVARRYSQPSGAGNYVAIDHGGGWTTYYFHLSAYSVPDGAYVQQGQQIGITGSTGNSSGPHLHYEQLYNGVGQPIVINGVSLAPYPSQYNQKYLVSDNCGPSPLGGRYLAGSPTDFTGDGRDDVVAFTQGSLNDVYVAASTGSSFAGTSVKWNDFFGLTGETLLSGDFDGDGRDDIVAFTHGTLADVYVALSTGTAFGGGQKWHDWFAPGAEVAAVGDVNGDGRDDIVTFTHDTAADVYVALSTGTSFTGTAVKWHEYFSIAGEFPALGDVNGDGRDDIITFTQGPASASDVIVALSTGTSFGPP
;
A
#
# COMPACT_ATOMS: atom_id res chain seq x y z
N MET A 1 69.41 1.70 57.09
CA MET A 1 69.33 3.05 57.68
C MET A 1 69.48 4.09 56.57
N SER A 2 68.72 5.19 56.67
CA SER A 2 68.71 6.40 55.85
C SER A 2 67.95 6.40 54.51
N ARG A 3 67.18 7.47 54.32
CA ARG A 3 66.13 7.74 53.33
C ARG A 3 66.53 8.92 52.43
N LEU A 4 65.99 8.92 51.19
CA LEU A 4 65.59 10.07 50.32
C LEU A 4 66.71 10.91 49.67
N PRO A 5 66.49 11.62 48.52
CA PRO A 5 65.25 12.28 47.99
C PRO A 5 64.89 11.95 46.51
N ARG A 6 63.64 12.05 46.00
CA ARG A 6 62.70 13.16 45.66
C ARG A 6 63.21 14.18 44.60
N GLY A 7 62.55 14.24 43.44
CA GLY A 7 62.50 15.43 42.56
C GLY A 7 62.31 15.17 41.05
N THR A 8 61.11 15.44 40.55
CA THR A 8 60.61 15.32 39.16
C THR A 8 61.04 16.49 38.26
N VAL A 9 61.45 16.29 36.99
CA VAL A 9 61.45 17.36 35.95
C VAL A 9 61.25 16.81 34.51
N ALA A 10 60.19 17.32 33.87
CA ALA A 10 59.95 17.71 32.47
C ALA A 10 60.10 16.77 31.24
N ARG A 11 59.07 16.90 30.40
CA ARG A 11 58.84 16.47 29.01
C ARG A 11 59.80 17.14 28.00
N ALA A 12 60.14 16.44 26.92
CA ALA A 12 60.22 17.01 25.56
C ALA A 12 60.20 15.90 24.48
N LEU A 13 59.54 16.21 23.36
CA LEU A 13 59.00 15.34 22.31
C LEU A 13 59.90 15.27 21.05
N VAL A 14 59.82 14.12 20.37
CA VAL A 14 59.65 13.91 18.90
C VAL A 14 60.77 14.31 17.92
N ALA A 15 61.19 13.30 17.14
CA ALA A 15 61.26 13.38 15.67
C ALA A 15 61.16 11.98 15.05
N LEU A 16 59.97 11.57 14.62
CA LEU A 16 59.81 10.52 13.60
C LEU A 16 58.86 11.07 12.52
N LEU A 17 59.43 11.34 11.34
CA LEU A 17 58.68 11.65 10.13
C LEU A 17 57.86 10.42 9.71
N THR A 18 56.54 10.51 9.72
CA THR A 18 55.66 9.60 9.00
C THR A 18 55.21 10.26 7.69
N LEU A 19 55.57 9.63 6.57
CA LEU A 19 55.11 10.01 5.24
C LEU A 19 53.68 9.49 5.06
N ALA A 20 52.68 10.37 5.19
CA ALA A 20 51.30 10.03 4.88
C ALA A 20 51.06 10.20 3.37
N ALA A 21 51.06 9.09 2.62
CA ALA A 21 50.52 9.06 1.27
C ALA A 21 49.00 8.84 1.36
N ALA A 22 48.22 9.90 1.15
CA ALA A 22 46.78 9.80 1.03
C ALA A 22 46.43 9.17 -0.33
N VAL A 23 46.01 7.90 -0.31
CA VAL A 23 45.33 7.28 -1.44
C VAL A 23 43.87 7.72 -1.38
N LEU A 24 43.51 8.75 -2.16
CA LEU A 24 42.11 8.99 -2.50
C LEU A 24 41.67 7.85 -3.43
N ALA A 25 41.15 6.77 -2.86
CA ALA A 25 40.30 5.87 -3.61
C ALA A 25 38.98 6.62 -3.85
N GLY A 26 38.82 7.17 -5.06
CA GLY A 26 37.54 7.67 -5.50
C GLY A 26 36.54 6.53 -5.43
N VAL A 27 35.58 6.62 -4.51
CA VAL A 27 34.41 5.76 -4.51
C VAL A 27 33.60 6.19 -5.74
N VAL A 28 33.87 5.52 -6.87
CA VAL A 28 32.93 5.53 -7.99
C VAL A 28 31.72 4.80 -7.47
N ALA A 29 30.68 5.54 -7.10
CA ALA A 29 29.38 4.96 -6.81
C ALA A 29 29.00 4.13 -8.05
N ALA A 30 28.94 2.81 -7.88
CA ALA A 30 28.37 1.96 -8.91
C ALA A 30 26.95 2.48 -9.18
N PRO A 31 26.50 2.60 -10.44
CA PRO A 31 25.13 2.99 -10.72
C PRO A 31 24.22 2.03 -9.97
N ALA A 32 23.32 2.59 -9.16
CA ALA A 32 22.30 1.80 -8.48
C ALA A 32 21.60 0.93 -9.54
N PRO A 33 21.35 -0.37 -9.27
CA PRO A 33 20.62 -1.20 -10.21
C PRO A 33 19.30 -0.49 -10.53
N ALA A 34 18.98 -0.39 -11.82
CA ALA A 34 17.71 0.16 -12.26
C ALA A 34 16.60 -0.64 -11.56
N LEU A 35 15.82 0.02 -10.69
CA LEU A 35 14.62 -0.59 -10.15
C LEU A 35 13.75 -1.01 -11.33
N ALA A 36 13.28 -2.26 -11.30
CA ALA A 36 12.43 -2.81 -12.34
C ALA A 36 11.22 -1.88 -12.54
N ALA A 37 10.76 -1.74 -13.78
CA ALA A 37 9.56 -0.97 -14.08
C ALA A 37 8.39 -1.49 -13.21
N PRO A 38 7.58 -0.59 -12.63
CA PRO A 38 6.31 -0.99 -12.04
C PRO A 38 5.48 -1.80 -13.06
N ASN A 39 4.66 -2.74 -12.57
CA ASN A 39 3.72 -3.42 -13.44
C ASN A 39 2.59 -2.47 -13.86
N PHE A 40 2.82 -1.72 -14.93
CA PHE A 40 1.86 -0.76 -15.47
C PHE A 40 0.61 -1.46 -16.00
N LYS A 41 -0.56 -0.98 -15.56
CA LYS A 41 -1.88 -1.38 -16.02
C LYS A 41 -2.45 -0.39 -17.01
N ALA A 42 -3.50 -0.78 -17.75
CA ALA A 42 -4.16 0.14 -18.67
C ALA A 42 -4.65 1.41 -17.93
N PRO A 43 -4.44 2.63 -18.48
CA PRO A 43 -4.70 3.89 -17.77
C PRO A 43 -6.19 4.29 -17.69
N PHE A 44 -7.11 3.37 -17.95
CA PHE A 44 -8.56 3.58 -17.96
C PHE A 44 -9.29 2.48 -17.18
N PRO A 45 -10.53 2.72 -16.71
CA PRO A 45 -11.22 1.82 -15.77
C PRO A 45 -11.35 0.38 -16.25
N CYS A 46 -11.34 -0.55 -15.29
CA CYS A 46 -11.57 -1.99 -15.45
C CYS A 46 -12.64 -2.34 -16.49
N GLY A 47 -12.39 -3.37 -17.28
CA GLY A 47 -13.34 -3.92 -18.25
C GLY A 47 -13.60 -3.04 -19.47
N GLN A 48 -13.19 -1.76 -19.46
CA GLN A 48 -13.32 -0.92 -20.64
C GLN A 48 -12.35 -1.37 -21.73
N ARG A 49 -12.82 -1.31 -22.98
CA ARG A 49 -12.00 -1.59 -24.16
C ARG A 49 -11.73 -0.31 -24.93
N TRP A 50 -10.46 -0.01 -25.13
CA TRP A 50 -9.99 1.17 -25.85
C TRP A 50 -9.13 0.75 -27.04
N THR A 51 -9.22 1.50 -28.12
CA THR A 51 -8.27 1.42 -29.23
C THR A 51 -7.18 2.46 -29.05
N TYR A 52 -6.01 2.20 -29.62
CA TYR A 52 -4.88 3.11 -29.55
C TYR A 52 -4.23 3.31 -30.91
N GLY A 53 -3.58 4.46 -31.06
CA GLY A 53 -2.81 4.85 -32.23
C GLY A 53 -1.58 5.66 -31.83
N HIS A 54 -0.62 5.74 -32.76
CA HIS A 54 0.54 6.60 -32.66
C HIS A 54 0.71 7.34 -33.99
N HIS A 55 0.74 8.67 -33.95
CA HIS A 55 1.02 9.48 -35.12
C HIS A 55 2.45 10.05 -35.10
N SER A 56 3.01 10.32 -36.27
CA SER A 56 4.42 10.74 -36.42
C SER A 56 4.80 12.05 -35.72
N ALA A 57 3.82 12.88 -35.34
CA ALA A 57 4.04 14.10 -34.55
C ALA A 57 4.07 13.84 -33.03
N GLU A 58 3.79 12.63 -32.55
CA GLU A 58 3.92 12.29 -31.13
C GLU A 58 5.39 12.13 -30.78
N VAL A 59 5.77 12.73 -29.66
CA VAL A 59 7.11 12.60 -29.07
C VAL A 59 7.09 11.50 -28.01
N ARG A 60 8.28 11.02 -27.61
CA ARG A 60 8.45 10.14 -26.44
C ARG A 60 7.68 8.80 -26.48
N GLN A 61 7.40 8.25 -27.67
CA GLN A 61 6.73 6.94 -27.81
C GLN A 61 5.33 6.90 -27.16
N ALA A 62 4.64 8.05 -27.18
CA ALA A 62 3.27 8.17 -26.68
C ALA A 62 2.28 7.26 -27.43
N LEU A 63 1.12 7.06 -26.82
CA LEU A 63 -0.06 6.50 -27.47
C LEU A 63 -1.27 7.36 -27.15
N ASP A 64 -2.08 7.60 -28.17
CA ASP A 64 -3.42 8.12 -28.00
C ASP A 64 -4.41 6.96 -27.85
N PHE A 65 -5.25 7.02 -26.82
CA PHE A 65 -6.30 6.06 -26.56
C PHE A 65 -7.68 6.69 -26.77
N VAL A 66 -8.55 5.96 -27.47
CA VAL A 66 -9.97 6.29 -27.69
C VAL A 66 -10.84 5.11 -27.31
N ARG A 67 -11.98 5.36 -26.66
CA ARG A 67 -12.88 4.31 -26.18
C ARG A 67 -13.57 3.58 -27.35
N ALA A 68 -13.61 2.25 -27.30
CA ALA A 68 -13.98 1.38 -28.42
C ALA A 68 -14.96 0.25 -28.07
N ASP A 69 -15.65 0.36 -26.93
CA ASP A 69 -16.69 -0.55 -26.44
C ASP A 69 -18.12 -0.01 -26.64
N GLY A 70 -18.27 1.09 -27.39
CA GLY A 70 -19.55 1.78 -27.57
C GLY A 70 -19.83 2.87 -26.51
N GLY A 71 -18.94 3.03 -25.52
CA GLY A 71 -18.99 4.16 -24.60
C GLY A 71 -18.40 5.45 -25.15
N ILE A 72 -18.57 6.54 -24.40
CA ILE A 72 -18.10 7.88 -24.77
C ILE A 72 -16.65 8.05 -24.32
N THR A 73 -15.78 8.64 -25.15
CA THR A 73 -14.38 8.89 -24.76
C THR A 73 -14.25 10.11 -23.85
N GLY A 74 -14.77 11.27 -24.28
CA GLY A 74 -14.79 12.48 -23.45
C GLY A 74 -15.67 12.30 -22.21
N GLY A 75 -15.19 12.79 -21.06
CA GLY A 75 -15.90 12.64 -19.80
C GLY A 75 -15.68 11.29 -19.09
N THR A 76 -14.96 10.34 -19.70
CA THR A 76 -14.64 9.07 -19.03
C THR A 76 -13.49 9.26 -18.02
N PRO A 77 -13.57 8.63 -16.83
CA PRO A 77 -12.47 8.62 -15.88
C PRO A 77 -11.18 8.05 -16.46
N GLN A 78 -10.06 8.63 -16.04
CA GLN A 78 -8.71 8.12 -16.23
C GLN A 78 -8.15 7.71 -14.89
N VAL A 79 -7.45 6.58 -14.87
CA VAL A 79 -6.95 5.95 -13.64
C VAL A 79 -5.43 5.79 -13.68
N ALA A 80 -4.80 5.76 -12.52
CA ALA A 80 -3.35 5.59 -12.42
C ALA A 80 -2.93 4.21 -12.97
N SER A 81 -1.96 4.19 -13.88
CA SER A 81 -1.39 2.95 -14.43
C SER A 81 -0.56 2.19 -13.41
N ALA A 82 0.05 2.88 -12.43
CA ALA A 82 0.73 2.32 -11.27
C ALA A 82 0.65 3.32 -10.11
N ALA A 83 0.91 2.85 -8.89
CA ALA A 83 0.91 3.72 -7.71
C ALA A 83 2.08 4.72 -7.74
N GLY A 84 1.92 5.89 -7.12
CA GLY A 84 2.95 6.93 -7.08
C GLY A 84 2.44 8.30 -6.67
N VAL A 85 3.29 9.32 -6.78
CA VAL A 85 2.94 10.70 -6.44
C VAL A 85 2.45 11.45 -7.69
N ALA A 86 1.17 11.82 -7.69
CA ALA A 86 0.51 12.57 -8.75
C ALA A 86 0.79 14.08 -8.64
N ARG A 87 1.20 14.70 -9.74
CA ARG A 87 1.42 16.14 -9.89
C ARG A 87 0.55 16.66 -11.04
N ARG A 88 -0.09 17.81 -10.83
CA ARG A 88 -0.97 18.47 -11.80
C ARG A 88 -0.19 19.53 -12.57
N TYR A 89 -0.43 19.60 -13.87
CA TYR A 89 0.15 20.60 -14.74
C TYR A 89 -0.88 21.10 -15.74
N SER A 90 -0.74 22.34 -16.19
CA SER A 90 -1.58 22.92 -17.25
C SER A 90 -0.70 23.60 -18.29
N GLN A 91 -0.87 23.20 -19.55
CA GLN A 91 -0.20 23.76 -20.71
C GLN A 91 -1.21 24.03 -21.83
N PRO A 92 -1.85 25.22 -21.84
CA PRO A 92 -2.98 25.53 -22.73
C PRO A 92 -2.70 25.39 -24.24
N SER A 93 -1.46 25.59 -24.67
CA SER A 93 -1.07 25.47 -26.08
C SER A 93 -0.32 24.17 -26.41
N GLY A 94 -0.32 23.20 -25.49
CA GLY A 94 0.42 21.94 -25.60
C GLY A 94 -0.36 20.78 -24.99
N ALA A 95 0.18 20.16 -23.94
CA ALA A 95 -0.39 18.98 -23.27
C ALA A 95 -1.81 19.17 -22.67
N GLY A 96 -2.31 20.40 -22.62
CA GLY A 96 -3.56 20.71 -21.92
C GLY A 96 -3.39 20.57 -20.42
N ASN A 97 -4.48 20.22 -19.74
CA ASN A 97 -4.39 19.80 -18.35
C ASN A 97 -3.90 18.36 -18.32
N TYR A 98 -2.88 18.08 -17.52
CA TYR A 98 -2.35 16.74 -17.41
C TYR A 98 -1.90 16.39 -15.99
N VAL A 99 -1.95 15.10 -15.70
CA VAL A 99 -1.36 14.53 -14.49
C VAL A 99 -0.08 13.81 -14.88
N ALA A 100 0.98 14.00 -14.08
CA ALA A 100 2.16 13.16 -14.10
C ALA A 100 2.22 12.37 -12.80
N ILE A 101 2.49 11.07 -12.85
CA ILE A 101 2.68 10.24 -11.67
C ILE A 101 4.13 9.80 -11.61
N ASP A 102 4.85 10.21 -10.56
CA ASP A 102 6.17 9.70 -10.22
C ASP A 102 6.02 8.39 -9.44
N HIS A 103 6.53 7.30 -10.01
CA HIS A 103 6.41 5.95 -9.44
C HIS A 103 7.63 5.56 -8.59
N GLY A 104 8.62 6.46 -8.45
CA GLY A 104 9.93 6.12 -7.89
C GLY A 104 10.80 5.37 -8.90
N GLY A 105 12.08 5.19 -8.53
CA GLY A 105 13.05 4.46 -9.36
C GLY A 105 13.31 5.06 -10.74
N GLY A 106 12.93 6.33 -10.96
CA GLY A 106 13.09 7.04 -12.23
C GLY A 106 11.92 6.86 -13.22
N TRP A 107 10.86 6.13 -12.84
CA TRP A 107 9.71 5.90 -13.71
C TRP A 107 8.62 6.96 -13.52
N THR A 108 8.05 7.44 -14.64
CA THR A 108 6.97 8.43 -14.61
C THR A 108 5.97 8.13 -15.71
N THR A 109 4.67 8.31 -15.43
CA THR A 109 3.60 8.22 -16.43
C THR A 109 2.86 9.53 -16.57
N TYR A 110 2.49 9.89 -17.80
CA TYR A 110 1.81 11.14 -18.13
C TYR A 110 0.42 10.88 -18.74
N TYR A 111 -0.57 11.66 -18.32
CA TYR A 111 -1.98 11.55 -18.72
C TYR A 111 -2.49 12.91 -19.18
N PHE A 112 -2.54 13.12 -20.50
CA PHE A 112 -2.72 14.43 -21.12
C PHE A 112 -4.17 14.73 -21.52
N HIS A 113 -4.40 15.97 -21.93
CA HIS A 113 -5.66 16.47 -22.49
C HIS A 113 -6.88 16.35 -21.56
N LEU A 114 -6.67 16.24 -20.25
CA LEU A 114 -7.72 16.06 -19.26
C LEU A 114 -8.68 17.26 -19.25
N SER A 115 -9.97 17.02 -19.00
CA SER A 115 -10.97 18.07 -18.77
C SER A 115 -11.01 18.51 -17.30
N ALA A 116 -10.71 17.59 -16.38
CA ALA A 116 -10.66 17.85 -14.95
C ALA A 116 -9.63 16.96 -14.25
N TYR A 117 -9.10 17.43 -13.12
CA TYR A 117 -8.29 16.65 -12.19
C TYR A 117 -9.19 16.02 -11.11
N SER A 118 -8.91 14.79 -10.70
CA SER A 118 -9.67 14.10 -9.64
C SER A 118 -8.92 13.96 -8.32
N VAL A 119 -7.60 14.24 -8.29
CA VAL A 119 -6.73 14.11 -7.09
C VAL A 119 -5.88 15.35 -6.90
N PRO A 120 -5.64 15.87 -5.68
CA PRO A 120 -4.86 17.09 -5.43
C PRO A 120 -3.42 17.03 -5.97
N ASP A 121 -2.79 18.18 -6.18
CA ASP A 121 -1.37 18.23 -6.56
C ASP A 121 -0.50 17.69 -5.42
N GLY A 122 0.42 16.79 -5.73
CA GLY A 122 1.27 16.10 -4.75
C GLY A 122 0.61 14.89 -4.06
N ALA A 123 -0.62 14.50 -4.45
CA ALA A 123 -1.29 13.36 -3.85
C ALA A 123 -0.57 12.04 -4.16
N TYR A 124 -0.39 11.18 -3.17
CA TYR A 124 -0.09 9.78 -3.44
C TYR A 124 -1.35 9.10 -3.99
N VAL A 125 -1.21 8.32 -5.06
CA VAL A 125 -2.31 7.59 -5.69
C VAL A 125 -1.97 6.11 -5.83
N GLN A 126 -2.98 5.26 -5.70
CA GLN A 126 -2.86 3.83 -5.90
C GLN A 126 -3.09 3.46 -7.38
N GLN A 127 -2.54 2.34 -7.84
CA GLN A 127 -2.83 1.83 -9.19
C GLN A 127 -4.33 1.67 -9.38
N GLY A 128 -4.90 2.20 -10.46
CA GLY A 128 -6.32 2.15 -10.77
C GLY A 128 -7.21 3.15 -10.01
N GLN A 129 -6.64 3.96 -9.10
CA GLN A 129 -7.33 5.12 -8.55
C GLN A 129 -7.60 6.15 -9.66
N GLN A 130 -8.81 6.73 -9.67
CA GLN A 130 -9.16 7.80 -10.61
C GLN A 130 -8.32 9.06 -10.33
N ILE A 131 -7.68 9.59 -11.37
CA ILE A 131 -6.77 10.75 -11.30
C ILE A 131 -7.26 11.95 -12.10
N GLY A 132 -8.16 11.74 -13.07
CA GLY A 132 -8.62 12.77 -13.97
C GLY A 132 -9.78 12.31 -14.83
N ILE A 133 -10.30 13.22 -15.64
CA ILE A 133 -11.37 12.96 -16.59
C ILE A 133 -10.85 13.24 -18.00
N THR A 134 -11.06 12.32 -18.94
CA THR A 134 -10.70 12.51 -20.35
C THR A 134 -11.36 13.76 -20.90
N GLY A 135 -10.58 14.57 -21.61
CA GLY A 135 -11.03 15.79 -22.23
C GLY A 135 -10.40 15.98 -23.59
N SER A 136 -10.36 17.25 -24.01
CA SER A 136 -9.74 17.70 -25.26
C SER A 136 -9.03 19.04 -25.02
N THR A 137 -8.46 19.25 -23.83
CA THR A 137 -7.76 20.50 -23.49
C THR A 137 -6.39 20.55 -24.15
N GLY A 138 -5.83 21.74 -24.33
CA GLY A 138 -4.53 21.89 -25.00
C GLY A 138 -4.64 21.83 -26.52
N ASN A 139 -3.57 21.40 -27.16
CA ASN A 139 -3.55 21.15 -28.60
C ASN A 139 -4.11 19.75 -28.90
N SER A 140 -5.43 19.65 -29.03
CA SER A 140 -6.14 18.41 -29.30
C SER A 140 -7.29 18.65 -30.29
N SER A 141 -7.50 17.71 -31.22
CA SER A 141 -8.56 17.77 -32.24
C SER A 141 -9.87 17.12 -31.78
N GLY A 142 -9.88 16.44 -30.63
CA GLY A 142 -11.06 15.81 -30.05
C GLY A 142 -10.71 14.95 -28.84
N PRO A 143 -11.71 14.47 -28.07
CA PRO A 143 -11.45 13.78 -26.82
C PRO A 143 -10.69 12.46 -26.98
N HIS A 144 -9.54 12.36 -26.32
CA HIS A 144 -8.70 11.16 -26.23
C HIS A 144 -7.80 11.25 -24.99
N LEU A 145 -7.19 10.14 -24.59
CA LEU A 145 -6.08 10.14 -23.63
C LEU A 145 -4.76 10.02 -24.41
N HIS A 146 -3.91 11.04 -24.35
CA HIS A 146 -2.50 10.90 -24.72
C HIS A 146 -1.71 10.42 -23.50
N TYR A 147 -1.03 9.28 -23.63
CA TYR A 147 -0.36 8.58 -22.54
C TYR A 147 1.12 8.33 -22.85
N GLU A 148 1.99 8.56 -21.88
CA GLU A 148 3.44 8.32 -22.00
C GLU A 148 3.99 7.52 -20.80
N GLN A 149 4.99 6.68 -21.05
CA GLN A 149 5.84 6.06 -20.04
C GLN A 149 7.27 6.60 -20.20
N LEU A 150 7.85 7.09 -19.11
CA LEU A 150 9.20 7.67 -19.11
C LEU A 150 10.07 6.96 -18.08
N TYR A 151 11.33 6.73 -18.46
CA TYR A 151 12.40 6.32 -17.55
C TYR A 151 13.49 7.39 -17.54
N ASN A 152 13.77 7.98 -16.38
CA ASN A 152 14.70 9.10 -16.19
C ASN A 152 14.46 10.24 -17.19
N GLY A 153 13.18 10.54 -17.46
CA GLY A 153 12.76 11.60 -18.40
C GLY A 153 12.82 11.22 -19.89
N VAL A 154 13.21 9.98 -20.22
CA VAL A 154 13.27 9.47 -21.60
C VAL A 154 12.06 8.58 -21.87
N GLY A 155 11.31 8.90 -22.93
CA GLY A 155 10.15 8.11 -23.37
C GLY A 155 10.50 6.67 -23.73
N GLN A 156 9.71 5.73 -23.23
CA GLN A 156 9.86 4.29 -23.42
C GLN A 156 8.69 3.73 -24.24
N PRO A 157 8.89 2.61 -24.96
CA PRO A 157 7.77 1.83 -25.48
C PRO A 157 6.80 1.48 -24.35
N ILE A 158 5.51 1.67 -24.60
CA ILE A 158 4.46 1.46 -23.61
C ILE A 158 4.29 -0.03 -23.40
N VAL A 159 4.57 -0.45 -22.18
CA VAL A 159 4.40 -1.82 -21.69
C VAL A 159 3.24 -1.83 -20.71
N ILE A 160 2.25 -2.69 -20.97
CA ILE A 160 1.10 -2.91 -20.09
C ILE A 160 1.06 -4.39 -19.75
N ASN A 161 0.93 -4.74 -18.47
CA ASN A 161 0.97 -6.15 -18.01
C ASN A 161 2.23 -6.90 -18.43
N GLY A 162 3.38 -6.22 -18.47
CA GLY A 162 4.64 -6.79 -18.96
C GLY A 162 4.68 -7.02 -20.48
N VAL A 163 3.61 -6.69 -21.21
CA VAL A 163 3.53 -6.85 -22.67
C VAL A 163 3.68 -5.50 -23.35
N SER A 164 4.66 -5.38 -24.24
CA SER A 164 4.83 -4.18 -25.07
C SER A 164 3.67 -4.05 -26.07
N LEU A 165 3.12 -2.84 -26.18
CA LEU A 165 2.11 -2.51 -27.19
C LEU A 165 2.74 -2.15 -28.55
N ALA A 166 4.07 -1.92 -28.56
CA ALA A 166 4.82 -1.68 -29.79
C ALA A 166 4.91 -2.96 -30.66
N PRO A 167 5.01 -2.83 -31.99
CA PRO A 167 4.92 -1.59 -32.76
C PRO A 167 3.49 -1.01 -32.75
N TYR A 168 3.40 0.31 -32.69
CA TYR A 168 2.12 1.00 -32.60
C TYR A 168 1.43 1.12 -33.96
N PRO A 169 0.10 0.98 -34.03
CA PRO A 169 -0.65 1.23 -35.25
C PRO A 169 -0.72 2.73 -35.54
N SER A 170 -0.70 3.12 -36.81
CA SER A 170 -0.82 4.53 -37.23
C SER A 170 -2.25 5.05 -37.27
N GLN A 171 -3.23 4.18 -37.03
CA GLN A 171 -4.66 4.50 -37.03
C GLN A 171 -5.37 3.76 -35.89
N TYR A 172 -6.42 4.39 -35.37
CA TYR A 172 -7.35 3.76 -34.46
C TYR A 172 -8.04 2.54 -35.10
N ASN A 173 -8.62 1.70 -34.24
CA ASN A 173 -9.39 0.49 -34.55
C ASN A 173 -8.58 -0.68 -35.15
N GLN A 174 -7.24 -0.57 -35.18
CA GLN A 174 -6.37 -1.68 -35.59
C GLN A 174 -5.95 -2.57 -34.42
N LYS A 175 -5.69 -1.96 -33.26
CA LYS A 175 -5.37 -2.68 -32.01
C LYS A 175 -6.24 -2.17 -30.87
N TYR A 176 -6.41 -3.01 -29.86
CA TYR A 176 -7.26 -2.75 -28.70
C TYR A 176 -6.58 -3.21 -27.43
N LEU A 177 -6.91 -2.56 -26.32
CA LEU A 177 -6.53 -2.92 -24.98
C LEU A 177 -7.80 -2.97 -24.13
N VAL A 178 -8.02 -4.09 -23.45
CA VAL A 178 -9.06 -4.21 -22.42
C VAL A 178 -8.38 -4.03 -21.08
N SER A 179 -8.92 -3.14 -20.26
CA SER A 179 -8.33 -2.86 -18.95
C SER A 179 -8.63 -3.97 -17.96
N ASP A 180 -7.59 -4.47 -17.32
CA ASP A 180 -7.63 -5.20 -16.05
C ASP A 180 -7.21 -4.30 -14.87
N ASN A 181 -7.17 -2.97 -15.09
CA ASN A 181 -6.86 -1.99 -14.06
C ASN A 181 -8.11 -1.72 -13.21
N CYS A 182 -8.39 -2.64 -12.30
CA CYS A 182 -9.60 -2.60 -11.49
C CYS A 182 -9.46 -1.80 -10.20
N GLY A 183 -8.35 -1.06 -10.09
CA GLY A 183 -7.94 -0.49 -8.81
C GLY A 183 -7.52 -1.59 -7.84
N PRO A 184 -7.04 -1.21 -6.66
CA PRO A 184 -7.39 -2.00 -5.50
C PRO A 184 -8.92 -2.10 -5.52
N SER A 185 -9.43 -3.30 -5.22
CA SER A 185 -10.80 -3.43 -4.72
C SER A 185 -11.04 -2.28 -3.71
N PRO A 186 -12.27 -1.76 -3.53
CA PRO A 186 -12.58 -0.86 -2.40
C PRO A 186 -12.05 -1.36 -1.03
N LEU A 187 -11.64 -2.64 -0.97
CA LEU A 187 -11.10 -3.38 0.17
C LEU A 187 -9.61 -3.80 0.04
N GLY A 188 -8.93 -3.51 -1.07
CA GLY A 188 -7.71 -4.22 -1.50
C GLY A 188 -6.45 -3.36 -1.68
N GLY A 189 -6.38 -2.21 -1.03
CA GLY A 189 -5.25 -1.27 -1.12
C GLY A 189 -4.86 -0.67 0.22
N ARG A 190 -5.19 -1.35 1.32
CA ARG A 190 -4.73 -0.99 2.63
C ARG A 190 -3.33 -1.58 2.83
N TYR A 191 -2.29 -0.79 2.54
CA TYR A 191 -1.08 -0.86 3.35
C TYR A 191 -1.47 -0.29 4.72
N LEU A 192 -2.19 -1.07 5.52
CA LEU A 192 -2.24 -0.81 6.94
C LEU A 192 -0.92 -1.35 7.48
N ALA A 193 -0.18 -0.48 8.16
CA ALA A 193 0.66 -0.96 9.25
C ALA A 193 -0.27 -1.80 10.14
N GLY A 194 -0.08 -3.11 10.16
CA GLY A 194 -0.60 -3.91 11.25
C GLY A 194 0.03 -3.45 12.55
N SER A 195 -0.51 -3.94 13.67
CA SER A 195 0.20 -3.86 14.95
C SER A 195 1.67 -4.27 14.76
N PRO A 196 2.60 -3.76 15.57
CA PRO A 196 3.95 -4.34 15.72
C PRO A 196 3.88 -5.88 15.64
N THR A 197 4.34 -6.52 14.56
CA THR A 197 4.05 -7.96 14.33
C THR A 197 5.20 -8.87 14.75
N ASP A 198 5.10 -9.70 15.78
CA ASP A 198 6.15 -10.65 16.20
C ASP A 198 5.73 -12.11 15.91
N PHE A 199 5.96 -12.56 14.68
CA PHE A 199 5.63 -13.93 14.28
C PHE A 199 6.56 -14.96 14.92
N THR A 200 7.76 -14.56 15.35
CA THR A 200 8.75 -15.46 15.95
C THR A 200 8.60 -15.64 17.46
N GLY A 201 7.96 -14.69 18.14
CA GLY A 201 7.84 -14.61 19.60
C GLY A 201 9.13 -14.16 20.29
N ASP A 202 10.00 -13.42 19.61
CA ASP A 202 11.29 -12.96 20.14
C ASP A 202 11.26 -11.52 20.74
N GLY A 203 10.08 -10.92 20.75
CA GLY A 203 9.77 -9.57 21.21
C GLY A 203 10.11 -8.48 20.19
N ARG A 204 10.23 -8.81 18.90
CA ARG A 204 10.59 -7.86 17.84
C ARG A 204 9.66 -7.98 16.65
N ASP A 205 9.32 -6.82 16.10
CA ASP A 205 8.46 -6.78 14.92
C ASP A 205 9.18 -7.31 13.68
N ASP A 206 8.65 -8.40 13.17
CA ASP A 206 8.90 -9.05 11.90
C ASP A 206 8.11 -8.39 10.75
N VAL A 207 8.31 -8.89 9.53
CA VAL A 207 7.52 -8.48 8.36
C VAL A 207 6.97 -9.69 7.66
N VAL A 208 5.67 -9.65 7.35
CA VAL A 208 5.01 -10.64 6.49
C VAL A 208 4.67 -10.05 5.12
N ALA A 209 4.83 -10.85 4.08
CA ALA A 209 4.45 -10.55 2.72
C ALA A 209 3.54 -11.65 2.16
N PHE A 210 2.34 -11.26 1.75
CA PHE A 210 1.37 -12.12 1.08
C PHE A 210 1.51 -11.93 -0.43
N THR A 211 1.86 -12.98 -1.16
CA THR A 211 1.91 -12.91 -2.61
C THR A 211 0.51 -13.05 -3.21
N GLN A 212 0.25 -12.34 -4.30
CA GLN A 212 -1.02 -12.42 -5.02
C GLN A 212 -0.75 -13.10 -6.37
N GLY A 213 -1.22 -14.34 -6.53
CA GLY A 213 -0.90 -15.16 -7.70
C GLY A 213 -1.52 -16.55 -7.66
N SER A 214 -1.08 -17.47 -8.51
CA SER A 214 -1.62 -18.84 -8.53
C SER A 214 -1.28 -19.67 -7.29
N LEU A 215 -0.31 -19.22 -6.50
CA LEU A 215 0.17 -19.92 -5.30
C LEU A 215 -0.28 -19.23 -4.01
N ASN A 216 -0.42 -17.90 -3.98
CA ASN A 216 -0.74 -17.14 -2.76
C ASN A 216 0.15 -17.54 -1.56
N ASP A 217 1.45 -17.68 -1.83
CA ASP A 217 2.46 -17.98 -0.83
C ASP A 217 2.59 -16.83 0.18
N VAL A 218 2.92 -17.16 1.43
CA VAL A 218 3.22 -16.21 2.51
C VAL A 218 4.69 -16.30 2.88
N TYR A 219 5.36 -15.16 2.91
CA TYR A 219 6.76 -15.05 3.27
C TYR A 219 6.93 -14.19 4.52
N VAL A 220 7.80 -14.61 5.44
CA VAL A 220 8.16 -13.84 6.63
C VAL A 220 9.64 -13.50 6.60
N ALA A 221 9.96 -12.27 6.96
CA ALA A 221 11.31 -11.79 7.19
C ALA A 221 11.44 -11.45 8.68
N ALA A 222 12.20 -12.28 9.40
CA ALA A 222 12.37 -12.12 10.84
C ALA A 222 13.27 -10.93 11.18
N SER A 223 12.94 -10.20 12.23
CA SER A 223 13.67 -9.03 12.70
C SER A 223 14.95 -9.42 13.41
N THR A 224 15.98 -8.62 13.22
CA THR A 224 17.21 -8.64 14.04
C THR A 224 17.27 -7.43 14.97
N GLY A 225 16.19 -6.64 15.06
CA GLY A 225 16.10 -5.36 15.77
C GLY A 225 16.88 -4.20 15.13
N SER A 226 17.62 -4.45 14.04
CA SER A 226 18.31 -3.39 13.27
C SER A 226 18.19 -3.56 11.75
N SER A 227 17.80 -4.76 11.32
CA SER A 227 17.47 -5.13 9.94
C SER A 227 16.61 -6.40 9.97
N PHE A 228 16.20 -6.90 8.81
CA PHE A 228 15.58 -8.23 8.70
C PHE A 228 16.64 -9.26 8.30
N ALA A 229 16.55 -10.47 8.87
CA ALA A 229 17.51 -11.53 8.64
C ALA A 229 17.27 -12.22 7.28
N GLY A 230 18.31 -12.23 6.42
CA GLY A 230 18.32 -13.03 5.19
C GLY A 230 17.31 -12.59 4.11
N THR A 231 17.00 -13.52 3.20
CA THR A 231 15.86 -13.40 2.27
C THR A 231 14.59 -13.90 2.97
N SER A 232 13.45 -13.26 2.71
CA SER A 232 12.15 -13.69 3.25
C SER A 232 11.93 -15.19 3.04
N VAL A 233 11.59 -15.91 4.12
CA VAL A 233 11.40 -17.36 4.12
C VAL A 233 9.93 -17.64 3.87
N LYS A 234 9.63 -18.59 2.99
CA LYS A 234 8.24 -19.01 2.79
C LYS A 234 7.74 -19.76 4.03
N TRP A 235 6.69 -19.25 4.65
CA TRP A 235 6.08 -19.80 5.86
C TRP A 235 4.74 -20.49 5.59
N ASN A 236 4.08 -20.17 4.47
CA ASN A 236 2.85 -20.84 4.04
C ASN A 236 2.79 -20.94 2.51
N ASP A 237 2.24 -22.06 2.01
CA ASP A 237 2.11 -22.32 0.58
C ASP A 237 0.85 -21.73 -0.05
N PHE A 238 -0.17 -21.37 0.74
CA PHE A 238 -1.44 -20.84 0.26
C PHE A 238 -2.25 -20.20 1.40
N PHE A 239 -2.25 -18.87 1.45
CA PHE A 239 -3.12 -18.13 2.36
C PHE A 239 -3.49 -16.76 1.79
N GLY A 240 -4.77 -16.42 1.89
CA GLY A 240 -5.30 -15.18 1.35
C GLY A 240 -5.53 -15.24 -0.16
N LEU A 241 -6.65 -14.68 -0.61
CA LEU A 241 -6.99 -14.55 -2.02
C LEU A 241 -7.07 -13.07 -2.44
N THR A 242 -7.07 -12.85 -3.75
CA THR A 242 -7.27 -11.51 -4.31
C THR A 242 -8.65 -10.97 -3.91
N GLY A 243 -8.65 -9.83 -3.24
CA GLY A 243 -9.86 -9.17 -2.74
C GLY A 243 -10.17 -9.44 -1.27
N GLU A 244 -9.43 -10.33 -0.61
CA GLU A 244 -9.52 -10.56 0.83
C GLU A 244 -8.71 -9.50 1.60
N THR A 245 -9.08 -9.25 2.86
CA THR A 245 -8.27 -8.46 3.78
C THR A 245 -7.42 -9.39 4.63
N LEU A 246 -6.12 -9.16 4.64
CA LEU A 246 -5.14 -9.96 5.38
C LEU A 246 -4.56 -9.10 6.50
N LEU A 247 -4.63 -9.60 7.73
CA LEU A 247 -4.11 -8.95 8.93
C LEU A 247 -3.35 -9.97 9.77
N SER A 248 -2.80 -9.52 10.89
CA SER A 248 -1.99 -10.32 11.81
C SER A 248 -2.22 -9.87 13.25
N GLY A 249 -2.11 -10.82 14.18
CA GLY A 249 -2.30 -10.60 15.60
C GLY A 249 -2.18 -11.93 16.36
N ASP A 250 -1.97 -11.88 17.67
CA ASP A 250 -1.85 -13.07 18.54
C ASP A 250 -3.24 -13.59 18.90
N PHE A 251 -3.84 -14.40 18.02
CA PHE A 251 -5.22 -14.84 18.21
C PHE A 251 -5.33 -15.97 19.24
N ASP A 252 -4.28 -16.76 19.47
CA ASP A 252 -4.29 -17.88 20.41
C ASP A 252 -3.72 -17.57 21.80
N GLY A 253 -3.03 -16.44 21.95
CA GLY A 253 -2.46 -15.93 23.19
C GLY A 253 -1.13 -16.60 23.55
N ASP A 254 -0.41 -17.16 22.58
CA ASP A 254 0.88 -17.82 22.79
C ASP A 254 2.08 -16.86 22.78
N GLY A 255 1.84 -15.58 22.52
CA GLY A 255 2.83 -14.52 22.43
C GLY A 255 3.50 -14.41 21.06
N ARG A 256 2.93 -15.04 20.03
CA ARG A 256 3.36 -14.91 18.63
C ARG A 256 2.18 -14.43 17.83
N ASP A 257 2.45 -13.53 16.91
CA ASP A 257 1.40 -13.15 15.99
C ASP A 257 1.13 -14.26 14.97
N ASP A 258 -0.13 -14.34 14.59
CA ASP A 258 -0.69 -15.21 13.59
C ASP A 258 -1.11 -14.40 12.37
N ILE A 259 -1.72 -15.05 11.38
CA ILE A 259 -2.34 -14.37 10.23
C ILE A 259 -3.81 -14.71 10.11
N VAL A 260 -4.61 -13.71 9.71
CA VAL A 260 -6.05 -13.83 9.49
C VAL A 260 -6.44 -13.31 8.11
N ALA A 261 -7.39 -13.98 7.48
CA ALA A 261 -8.00 -13.59 6.21
C ALA A 261 -9.51 -13.36 6.39
N PHE A 262 -9.97 -12.17 6.03
CA PHE A 262 -11.38 -11.82 5.90
C PHE A 262 -11.78 -11.95 4.44
N THR A 263 -12.65 -12.91 4.13
CA THR A 263 -12.99 -13.26 2.75
C THR A 263 -13.95 -12.27 2.07
N HIS A 264 -14.64 -11.45 2.85
CA HIS A 264 -15.67 -10.51 2.39
C HIS A 264 -16.81 -11.19 1.61
N GLY A 265 -17.69 -10.37 1.02
CA GLY A 265 -18.77 -10.86 0.16
C GLY A 265 -19.92 -11.54 0.90
N THR A 266 -20.57 -12.52 0.26
CA THR A 266 -21.79 -13.16 0.79
C THR A 266 -21.53 -14.20 1.86
N LEU A 267 -20.35 -14.83 1.84
CA LEU A 267 -19.94 -15.76 2.88
C LEU A 267 -19.26 -14.99 4.01
N ALA A 268 -18.31 -14.11 3.71
CA ALA A 268 -17.60 -13.33 4.72
C ALA A 268 -17.01 -14.21 5.85
N ASP A 269 -16.58 -15.43 5.50
CA ASP A 269 -15.84 -16.31 6.40
C ASP A 269 -14.52 -15.63 6.85
N VAL A 270 -14.06 -16.01 8.04
CA VAL A 270 -12.75 -15.60 8.59
C VAL A 270 -11.88 -16.84 8.80
N TYR A 271 -10.69 -16.83 8.22
CA TYR A 271 -9.71 -17.91 8.34
C TYR A 271 -8.49 -17.45 9.10
N VAL A 272 -7.99 -18.24 10.05
CA VAL A 272 -6.78 -17.98 10.83
C VAL A 272 -5.76 -19.09 10.57
N ALA A 273 -4.49 -18.72 10.37
CA ALA A 273 -3.38 -19.66 10.35
C ALA A 273 -2.40 -19.29 11.48
N LEU A 274 -2.28 -20.20 12.44
CA LEU A 274 -1.45 -20.00 13.62
C LEU A 274 0.04 -20.07 13.29
N SER A 275 0.84 -19.23 13.93
CA SER A 275 2.30 -19.24 13.83
C SER A 275 2.90 -20.36 14.67
N THR A 276 3.98 -20.95 14.16
CA THR A 276 4.84 -21.86 14.94
C THR A 276 6.18 -21.22 15.28
N GLY A 277 6.34 -19.91 15.05
CA GLY A 277 7.61 -19.18 15.17
C GLY A 277 8.59 -19.40 14.02
N THR A 278 8.27 -20.31 13.10
CA THR A 278 9.10 -20.62 11.92
C THR A 278 8.30 -20.94 10.66
N ALA A 279 6.97 -21.04 10.76
CA ALA A 279 6.02 -21.32 9.70
C ALA A 279 4.62 -20.92 10.17
N PHE A 280 3.65 -20.88 9.25
CA PHE A 280 2.23 -20.84 9.60
C PHE A 280 1.59 -22.21 9.34
N GLY A 281 0.64 -22.59 10.20
CA GLY A 281 -0.23 -23.74 9.98
C GLY A 281 -1.15 -23.58 8.76
N GLY A 282 -1.98 -24.59 8.49
CA GLY A 282 -3.02 -24.47 7.47
C GLY A 282 -4.15 -23.57 7.95
N GLY A 283 -4.65 -22.67 7.10
CA GLY A 283 -5.77 -21.78 7.43
C GLY A 283 -7.01 -22.56 7.89
N GLN A 284 -7.46 -22.28 9.11
CA GLN A 284 -8.67 -22.85 9.70
C GLN A 284 -9.77 -21.81 9.73
N LYS A 285 -11.00 -22.21 9.42
CA LYS A 285 -12.12 -21.29 9.54
C LYS A 285 -12.48 -21.07 11.01
N TRP A 286 -12.42 -19.83 11.47
CA TRP A 286 -12.68 -19.44 12.86
C TRP A 286 -13.99 -18.67 13.04
N HIS A 287 -14.54 -18.10 11.97
CA HIS A 287 -15.84 -17.43 11.98
C HIS A 287 -16.55 -17.57 10.63
N ASP A 288 -17.88 -17.67 10.63
CA ASP A 288 -18.69 -17.92 9.43
C ASP A 288 -19.09 -16.65 8.66
N TRP A 289 -19.18 -15.50 9.34
CA TRP A 289 -19.67 -14.26 8.73
C TRP A 289 -19.21 -13.01 9.49
N PHE A 290 -18.18 -12.32 9.02
CA PHE A 290 -17.64 -11.10 9.64
C PHE A 290 -16.99 -10.19 8.59
N ALA A 291 -17.12 -8.88 8.77
CA ALA A 291 -16.70 -7.87 7.79
C ALA A 291 -17.19 -8.17 6.36
N PRO A 292 -18.51 -8.34 6.12
CA PRO A 292 -19.06 -8.53 4.77
C PRO A 292 -18.89 -7.29 3.88
N GLY A 293 -19.09 -7.47 2.58
CA GLY A 293 -19.29 -6.32 1.68
C GLY A 293 -18.11 -5.34 1.67
N ALA A 294 -18.36 -4.08 2.02
CA ALA A 294 -17.36 -3.01 2.02
C ALA A 294 -16.89 -2.61 3.44
N GLU A 295 -17.22 -3.42 4.44
CA GLU A 295 -16.83 -3.17 5.82
C GLU A 295 -15.30 -3.24 5.99
N VAL A 296 -14.80 -2.56 7.03
CA VAL A 296 -13.37 -2.49 7.31
C VAL A 296 -13.07 -3.33 8.54
N ALA A 297 -12.32 -4.42 8.34
CA ALA A 297 -11.82 -5.23 9.44
C ALA A 297 -10.57 -4.61 10.10
N ALA A 298 -10.45 -4.81 11.40
CA ALA A 298 -9.28 -4.53 12.23
C ALA A 298 -9.10 -5.66 13.26
N VAL A 299 -7.91 -5.74 13.85
CA VAL A 299 -7.52 -6.75 14.84
C VAL A 299 -6.79 -6.08 16.01
N GLY A 300 -7.02 -6.60 17.22
CA GLY A 300 -6.40 -6.11 18.45
C GLY A 300 -7.11 -6.62 19.70
N ASP A 301 -6.43 -6.65 20.85
CA ASP A 301 -6.97 -7.11 22.13
C ASP A 301 -7.90 -6.05 22.76
N VAL A 302 -9.15 -6.00 22.29
CA VAL A 302 -10.10 -4.99 22.75
C VAL A 302 -10.69 -5.32 24.13
N ASN A 303 -10.48 -6.55 24.63
CA ASN A 303 -11.07 -7.02 25.87
C ASN A 303 -10.06 -7.14 27.04
N GLY A 304 -8.76 -7.17 26.72
CA GLY A 304 -7.64 -7.21 27.66
C GLY A 304 -7.31 -8.61 28.17
N ASP A 305 -7.67 -9.66 27.44
CA ASP A 305 -7.38 -11.05 27.83
C ASP A 305 -6.06 -11.59 27.28
N GLY A 306 -5.31 -10.76 26.55
CA GLY A 306 -4.04 -11.09 25.93
C GLY A 306 -4.17 -11.82 24.61
N ARG A 307 -5.36 -11.83 23.99
CA ARG A 307 -5.56 -12.34 22.63
C ARG A 307 -6.12 -11.23 21.77
N ASP A 308 -5.66 -11.18 20.53
CA ASP A 308 -6.26 -10.27 19.57
C ASP A 308 -7.67 -10.73 19.18
N ASP A 309 -8.59 -9.79 19.16
CA ASP A 309 -9.96 -9.94 18.73
C ASP A 309 -10.14 -9.42 17.30
N ILE A 310 -11.31 -9.65 16.71
CA ILE A 310 -11.67 -9.05 15.42
C ILE A 310 -12.74 -7.97 15.60
N VAL A 311 -12.53 -6.83 14.93
CA VAL A 311 -13.42 -5.68 14.91
C VAL A 311 -13.78 -5.34 13.48
N THR A 312 -15.04 -5.02 13.19
CA THR A 312 -15.45 -4.51 11.88
C THR A 312 -16.18 -3.18 12.02
N PHE A 313 -15.80 -2.24 11.16
CA PHE A 313 -16.45 -0.94 11.00
C PHE A 313 -17.33 -1.03 9.75
N THR A 314 -18.65 -0.85 9.92
CA THR A 314 -19.59 -0.97 8.80
C THR A 314 -19.30 0.01 7.67
N HIS A 315 -18.71 1.16 8.01
CA HIS A 315 -18.22 2.16 7.07
C HIS A 315 -19.32 2.63 6.09
N ASP A 316 -20.56 2.63 6.54
CA ASP A 316 -21.74 3.10 5.83
C ASP A 316 -22.39 4.28 6.57
N THR A 317 -23.66 4.58 6.30
CA THR A 317 -24.36 5.67 6.98
C THR A 317 -24.74 5.38 8.43
N ALA A 318 -24.79 4.10 8.83
CA ALA A 318 -25.00 3.70 10.21
C ALA A 318 -23.69 3.82 11.00
N ALA A 319 -22.56 3.44 10.39
CA ALA A 319 -21.23 3.49 11.03
C ALA A 319 -21.18 2.73 12.37
N ASP A 320 -21.92 1.63 12.45
CA ASP A 320 -21.84 0.68 13.55
C ASP A 320 -20.45 0.03 13.60
N VAL A 321 -20.01 -0.32 14.81
CA VAL A 321 -18.82 -1.12 15.08
C VAL A 321 -19.22 -2.42 15.76
N TYR A 322 -18.79 -3.54 15.19
CA TYR A 322 -19.06 -4.88 15.70
C TYR A 322 -17.76 -5.58 16.08
N VAL A 323 -17.84 -6.41 17.13
CA VAL A 323 -16.71 -7.16 17.68
C VAL A 323 -17.06 -8.65 17.75
N ALA A 324 -16.07 -9.50 17.49
CA ALA A 324 -16.11 -10.92 17.87
C ALA A 324 -14.81 -11.27 18.61
N LEU A 325 -14.96 -11.88 19.79
CA LEU A 325 -13.85 -12.10 20.73
C LEU A 325 -13.16 -13.43 20.45
N SER A 326 -11.83 -13.45 20.50
CA SER A 326 -11.06 -14.68 20.35
C SER A 326 -11.25 -15.61 21.55
N THR A 327 -11.19 -16.91 21.26
CA THR A 327 -11.10 -17.99 22.26
C THR A 327 -9.79 -18.76 22.16
N GLY A 328 -8.90 -18.31 21.26
CA GLY A 328 -7.70 -19.01 20.80
C GLY A 328 -7.92 -20.23 19.92
N THR A 329 -9.17 -20.53 19.55
CA THR A 329 -9.48 -21.58 18.56
C THR A 329 -10.64 -21.21 17.63
N SER A 330 -11.32 -20.09 17.90
CA SER A 330 -12.45 -19.55 17.14
C SER A 330 -12.74 -18.12 17.62
N PHE A 331 -13.54 -17.38 16.86
CA PHE A 331 -14.12 -16.11 17.33
C PHE A 331 -15.56 -16.33 17.81
N THR A 332 -15.91 -15.76 18.95
CA THR A 332 -17.22 -15.88 19.58
C THR A 332 -17.98 -14.56 19.60
N GLY A 333 -19.30 -14.65 19.69
CA GLY A 333 -20.19 -13.51 19.58
C GLY A 333 -20.40 -13.17 18.10
N THR A 334 -21.56 -13.57 17.56
CA THR A 334 -21.95 -13.19 16.20
C THR A 334 -22.05 -11.67 16.11
N ALA A 335 -21.01 -10.99 15.61
CA ALA A 335 -20.94 -9.54 15.40
C ALA A 335 -21.73 -8.76 16.46
N VAL A 336 -21.23 -8.73 17.70
CA VAL A 336 -21.89 -7.99 18.78
C VAL A 336 -21.61 -6.52 18.57
N LYS A 337 -22.65 -5.69 18.49
CA LYS A 337 -22.47 -4.24 18.31
C LYS A 337 -21.87 -3.65 19.59
N TRP A 338 -20.70 -3.03 19.48
CA TRP A 338 -19.99 -2.40 20.60
C TRP A 338 -20.01 -0.87 20.52
N HIS A 339 -20.31 -0.30 19.35
CA HIS A 339 -20.48 1.13 19.16
C HIS A 339 -21.48 1.43 18.02
N GLU A 340 -22.26 2.51 18.16
CA GLU A 340 -23.36 2.85 17.23
C GLU A 340 -22.96 3.81 16.09
N TYR A 341 -21.88 4.59 16.25
CA TYR A 341 -21.48 5.56 15.24
C TYR A 341 -20.00 5.94 15.31
N PHE A 342 -19.16 5.25 14.55
CA PHE A 342 -17.72 5.51 14.52
C PHE A 342 -17.13 5.11 13.17
N SER A 343 -16.23 5.93 12.64
CA SER A 343 -15.59 5.72 11.33
C SER A 343 -16.61 5.61 10.19
N ILE A 344 -17.08 6.74 9.66
CA ILE A 344 -17.92 6.78 8.45
C ILE A 344 -17.10 6.62 7.18
N ALA A 345 -17.75 6.27 6.05
CA ALA A 345 -17.11 6.13 4.75
C ALA A 345 -16.18 7.32 4.41
N GLY A 346 -14.89 7.00 4.22
CA GLY A 346 -13.85 7.99 3.90
C GLY A 346 -12.96 8.36 5.09
N GLU A 347 -13.26 7.85 6.29
CA GLU A 347 -12.38 7.88 7.44
C GLU A 347 -11.50 6.60 7.49
N PHE A 348 -10.52 6.61 8.39
CA PHE A 348 -9.52 5.56 8.48
C PHE A 348 -9.50 5.02 9.91
N PRO A 349 -10.18 3.89 10.17
CA PRO A 349 -10.18 3.31 11.50
C PRO A 349 -8.86 2.58 11.79
N ALA A 350 -8.49 2.55 13.06
CA ALA A 350 -7.39 1.81 13.65
C ALA A 350 -7.77 1.35 15.06
N LEU A 351 -6.97 0.43 15.61
CA LEU A 351 -7.03 -0.01 17.00
C LEU A 351 -5.72 0.34 17.71
N GLY A 352 -5.80 0.54 19.03
CA GLY A 352 -4.63 0.62 19.88
C GLY A 352 -4.96 1.10 21.29
N ASP A 353 -4.23 0.61 22.29
CA ASP A 353 -4.31 1.08 23.67
C ASP A 353 -3.75 2.51 23.82
N VAL A 354 -4.62 3.52 23.73
CA VAL A 354 -4.17 4.92 23.79
C VAL A 354 -4.08 5.44 25.23
N ASN A 355 -4.67 4.73 26.18
CA ASN A 355 -4.79 5.17 27.57
C ASN A 355 -3.88 4.38 28.53
N GLY A 356 -3.27 3.28 28.07
CA GLY A 356 -2.35 2.43 28.80
C GLY A 356 -3.03 1.43 29.74
N ASP A 357 -4.29 1.06 29.50
CA ASP A 357 -5.05 0.13 30.34
C ASP A 357 -4.96 -1.34 29.91
N GLY A 358 -4.21 -1.62 28.84
CA GLY A 358 -3.99 -2.95 28.30
C GLY A 358 -5.12 -3.44 27.41
N ARG A 359 -5.99 -2.55 26.92
CA ARG A 359 -7.04 -2.87 25.95
C ARG A 359 -6.96 -1.93 24.77
N ASP A 360 -7.13 -2.48 23.59
CA ASP A 360 -7.16 -1.68 22.38
C ASP A 360 -8.46 -0.87 22.28
N ASP A 361 -8.28 0.44 22.10
CA ASP A 361 -9.33 1.41 21.86
C ASP A 361 -9.60 1.54 20.35
N ILE A 362 -10.79 2.01 19.95
CA ILE A 362 -11.05 2.36 18.55
C ILE A 362 -10.63 3.79 18.27
N ILE A 363 -9.93 3.98 17.16
CA ILE A 363 -9.39 5.26 16.70
C ILE A 363 -9.90 5.48 15.27
N THR A 364 -10.31 6.70 14.92
CA THR A 364 -10.56 7.07 13.52
C THR A 364 -9.81 8.35 13.16
N PHE A 365 -9.16 8.34 11.99
CA PHE A 365 -8.52 9.50 11.42
C PHE A 365 -9.42 10.09 10.34
N THR A 366 -9.80 11.36 10.49
CA THR A 366 -10.56 12.08 9.46
C THR A 366 -9.60 12.78 8.50
N GLN A 367 -9.92 12.78 7.20
CA GLN A 367 -9.11 13.46 6.19
C GLN A 367 -9.85 14.67 5.63
N GLY A 368 -9.24 15.86 5.73
CA GLY A 368 -9.75 17.12 5.20
C GLY A 368 -8.65 18.19 5.10
N PRO A 369 -9.00 19.46 4.82
CA PRO A 369 -8.07 20.56 5.04
C PRO A 369 -7.56 20.54 6.50
N ALA A 370 -6.37 21.09 6.77
CA ALA A 370 -5.75 21.04 8.10
C ALA A 370 -6.64 21.59 9.26
N SER A 371 -7.69 22.35 8.95
CA SER A 371 -8.69 22.83 9.89
C SER A 371 -9.84 21.86 10.17
N ALA A 372 -9.84 20.67 9.57
CA ALA A 372 -10.93 19.70 9.59
C ALA A 372 -10.48 18.23 9.72
N SER A 373 -9.19 17.92 9.59
CA SER A 373 -8.65 16.60 9.94
C SER A 373 -8.51 16.49 11.46
N ASP A 374 -8.98 15.38 12.02
CA ASP A 374 -8.99 15.10 13.45
C ASP A 374 -8.65 13.63 13.74
N VAL A 375 -8.32 13.33 14.99
CA VAL A 375 -8.14 11.98 15.52
C VAL A 375 -9.15 11.79 16.64
N ILE A 376 -10.12 10.91 16.39
CA ILE A 376 -11.21 10.64 17.33
C ILE A 376 -10.97 9.27 17.95
N VAL A 377 -11.19 9.13 19.25
CA VAL A 377 -10.92 7.91 20.00
C VAL A 377 -12.12 7.57 20.86
N ALA A 378 -12.59 6.32 20.82
CA ALA A 378 -13.54 5.79 21.78
C ALA A 378 -12.91 4.65 22.59
N LEU A 379 -12.86 4.84 23.92
CA LEU A 379 -12.12 3.94 24.81
C LEU A 379 -12.84 2.60 25.01
N SER A 380 -12.09 1.50 25.04
CA SER A 380 -12.63 0.19 25.36
C SER A 380 -12.94 0.03 26.85
N THR A 381 -14.10 -0.56 27.11
CA THR A 381 -14.51 -1.02 28.46
C THR A 381 -14.28 -2.51 28.66
N GLY A 382 -13.77 -3.20 27.63
CA GLY A 382 -13.66 -4.66 27.54
C GLY A 382 -14.96 -5.38 27.19
N THR A 383 -16.06 -4.65 27.02
CA THR A 383 -17.37 -5.20 26.61
C THR A 383 -18.16 -4.28 25.66
N SER A 384 -17.64 -3.08 25.41
CA SER A 384 -18.19 -2.03 24.53
C SER A 384 -17.17 -0.91 24.37
N PHE A 385 -17.37 -0.01 23.40
CA PHE A 385 -16.60 1.24 23.31
C PHE A 385 -17.39 2.40 23.90
N GLY A 386 -16.72 3.25 24.66
CA GLY A 386 -17.28 4.47 25.25
C GLY A 386 -17.57 5.55 24.21
N PRO A 387 -18.11 6.71 24.63
CA PRO A 387 -18.28 7.84 23.74
C PRO A 387 -16.91 8.40 23.28
N PRO A 388 -16.84 8.96 22.05
CA PRO A 388 -15.64 9.59 21.51
C PRO A 388 -15.24 10.92 22.17
#